data_AF-A0A350QSR8-F1
#
_entry.id   AF-A0A350QSR8-F1
#
_cell.length_a   1.000
_cell.length_b   1.000
_cell.length_c   1.000
_cell.angle_alpha   90.00
_cell.angle_beta   90.00
_cell.angle_gamma   90.00
#
_symmetry.space_group_name_H-M   'P 1'
#
loop_
_entity.id
_entity.type
_entity.pdbx_description
1 polymer ?
#
loop_
_entity_poly.entity_id
_entity_poly.type
_entity_poly.pdbx_seq_one_letter_code
_entity_poly.pdbx_strand_id
1 'polypeptide(L)'
;MTHDPHAHDSLDPRARMVDAIRSAIDGTDQPERILILTARLAAFGVDRPYCEWPSSISRDQARELPSRLEARCLEVVRALDRSQGDELFSALVEAQDLHCLHVIDRRHGDLLALVHPAFEALHHVAGRALLDDQAAFMIEETADQRRCDLMDSDCVLPVMLHPLGASALAAVAFESSGREPMPVVEVTPLPVFEDELVFDGGRPSQRMIRRFAERCGLIRCQDGSECSVRAVLEEDWRISIEFNGPEAWCRRIDRVRLGSRTAVPDDDRRDFWSTSLHALGLDAQTRLVGQPIVVALTNGERFSL
;
A
#
# COMPACT_ATOMS: atom_id res chain seq x y z
N MET A 1 0.96 -2.29 -56.55
CA MET A 1 1.77 -2.53 -55.35
C MET A 1 1.75 -1.26 -54.54
N THR A 2 0.77 -1.16 -53.65
CA THR A 2 0.58 -0.06 -52.70
C THR A 2 1.38 -0.41 -51.44
N HIS A 3 2.38 0.40 -51.12
CA HIS A 3 3.05 0.36 -49.82
C HIS A 3 2.14 1.05 -48.80
N ASP A 4 1.61 0.28 -47.85
CA ASP A 4 1.04 0.82 -46.62
C ASP A 4 2.19 1.19 -45.66
N PRO A 5 2.30 2.45 -45.21
CA PRO A 5 3.17 2.82 -44.12
C PRO A 5 2.34 2.71 -42.84
N HIS A 6 2.14 1.50 -42.33
CA HIS A 6 1.84 1.38 -40.91
C HIS A 6 3.13 1.65 -40.15
N ALA A 7 3.34 2.94 -39.87
CA ALA A 7 4.28 3.43 -38.90
C ALA A 7 4.08 2.64 -37.61
N HIS A 8 5.11 1.88 -37.22
CA HIS A 8 5.26 1.39 -35.87
C HIS A 8 5.42 2.58 -34.94
N ASP A 9 4.31 3.12 -34.43
CA ASP A 9 4.29 3.95 -33.22
C ASP A 9 4.55 3.04 -32.00
N SER A 10 5.73 2.43 -31.95
CA SER A 10 6.28 1.88 -30.71
C SER A 10 7.15 2.95 -30.05
N LEU A 11 6.51 4.07 -29.67
CA LEU A 11 7.16 5.09 -28.85
C LEU A 11 7.52 4.45 -27.50
N ASP A 12 8.83 4.42 -27.21
CA ASP A 12 9.42 3.94 -25.97
C ASP A 12 8.58 4.42 -24.77
N PRO A 13 7.95 3.52 -23.99
CA PRO A 13 7.11 3.90 -22.86
C PRO A 13 7.84 4.77 -21.83
N ARG A 14 9.17 4.57 -21.66
CA ARG A 14 9.98 5.41 -20.78
C ARG A 14 10.10 6.83 -21.32
N ALA A 15 10.31 7.00 -22.62
CA ALA A 15 10.39 8.32 -23.25
C ALA A 15 9.08 9.10 -23.08
N ARG A 16 7.92 8.45 -23.27
CA ARG A 16 6.60 9.06 -23.02
C ARG A 16 6.44 9.52 -21.58
N MET A 17 6.89 8.72 -20.61
CA MET A 17 6.82 9.07 -19.20
C MET A 17 7.71 10.28 -18.86
N VAL A 18 8.94 10.29 -19.38
CA VAL A 18 9.87 11.42 -19.23
C VAL A 18 9.27 12.72 -19.79
N ASP A 19 8.67 12.67 -20.97
CA ASP A 19 8.06 13.85 -21.60
C ASP A 19 6.82 14.34 -20.84
N ALA A 20 5.99 13.42 -20.34
CA ALA A 20 4.85 13.77 -19.49
C ALA A 20 5.28 14.46 -18.19
N ILE A 21 6.34 13.97 -17.54
CA ILE A 21 6.87 14.59 -16.32
C ILE A 21 7.46 15.97 -16.62
N ARG A 22 8.21 16.13 -17.73
CA ARG A 22 8.72 17.44 -18.16
C ARG A 22 7.60 18.45 -18.38
N SER A 23 6.55 18.05 -19.10
CA SER A 23 5.38 18.90 -19.30
C SER A 23 4.70 19.28 -17.98
N ALA A 24 4.70 18.39 -16.98
CA ALA A 24 4.16 18.68 -15.66
C ALA A 24 5.03 19.65 -14.85
N ILE A 25 6.36 19.60 -15.03
CA ILE A 25 7.30 20.57 -14.44
C ILE A 25 7.05 21.95 -15.05
N ASP A 26 6.96 22.04 -16.38
CA ASP A 26 6.72 23.32 -17.08
C ASP A 26 5.35 23.92 -16.74
N GLY A 27 4.39 23.10 -16.30
CA GLY A 27 3.05 23.51 -15.93
C GLY A 27 2.86 23.91 -14.45
N THR A 28 3.91 23.94 -13.64
CA THR A 28 3.79 24.27 -12.21
C THR A 28 4.88 25.20 -11.70
N ASP A 29 4.49 26.17 -10.87
CA ASP A 29 5.42 27.11 -10.21
C ASP A 29 5.68 26.73 -8.74
N GLN A 30 5.17 25.58 -8.27
CA GLN A 30 5.31 25.16 -6.87
C GLN A 30 6.66 24.46 -6.65
N PRO A 31 7.59 25.02 -5.82
CA PRO A 31 8.94 24.47 -5.67
C PRO A 31 8.98 23.01 -5.21
N GLU A 32 8.10 22.63 -4.28
CA GLU A 32 7.97 21.24 -3.80
C GLU A 32 7.57 20.29 -4.91
N ARG A 33 6.59 20.69 -5.72
CA ARG A 33 6.09 19.87 -6.82
C ARG A 33 7.16 19.71 -7.90
N ILE A 34 7.87 20.78 -8.23
CA ILE A 34 9.01 20.73 -9.16
C ILE A 34 10.06 19.74 -8.64
N LEU A 35 10.43 19.84 -7.35
CA LEU A 35 11.42 18.97 -6.72
C LEU A 35 11.01 17.49 -6.74
N ILE A 36 9.75 17.19 -6.44
CA ILE A 36 9.21 15.83 -6.52
C ILE A 36 9.26 15.31 -7.96
N LEU A 37 8.88 16.13 -8.94
CA LEU A 37 8.86 15.73 -10.35
C LEU A 37 10.27 15.55 -10.92
N THR A 38 11.25 16.38 -10.53
CA THR A 38 12.64 16.20 -10.93
C THR A 38 13.27 14.96 -10.28
N ALA A 39 12.90 14.61 -9.05
CA ALA A 39 13.29 13.34 -8.45
C ALA A 39 12.71 12.14 -9.22
N ARG A 40 11.45 12.21 -9.66
CA ARG A 40 10.87 11.18 -10.52
C ARG A 40 11.60 11.04 -11.85
N LEU A 41 12.01 12.15 -12.48
CA LEU A 41 12.86 12.09 -13.68
C LEU A 41 14.18 11.36 -13.41
N ALA A 42 14.82 11.63 -12.27
CA ALA A 42 16.04 10.93 -11.86
C ALA A 42 15.81 9.42 -11.63
N ALA A 43 14.64 9.04 -11.09
CA ALA A 43 14.27 7.61 -10.99
C ALA A 43 14.07 6.94 -12.36
N PHE A 44 13.80 7.71 -13.42
CA PHE A 44 13.86 7.27 -14.82
C PHE A 44 15.23 7.54 -15.47
N GLY A 45 16.29 7.74 -14.71
CA GLY A 45 17.67 7.95 -15.16
C GLY A 45 17.95 9.30 -15.84
N VAL A 46 17.12 10.31 -15.61
CA VAL A 46 17.31 11.68 -16.09
C VAL A 46 17.62 12.59 -14.89
N ASP A 47 18.86 12.55 -14.42
CA ASP A 47 19.24 13.14 -13.13
C ASP A 47 19.48 14.65 -13.16
N ARG A 48 19.86 15.18 -14.33
CA ARG A 48 20.29 16.57 -14.49
C ARG A 48 19.29 17.61 -13.94
N PRO A 49 17.97 17.50 -14.19
CA PRO A 49 16.98 18.41 -13.60
C PRO A 49 16.95 18.38 -12.07
N TYR A 50 17.22 17.23 -11.44
CA TYR A 50 17.35 17.15 -9.99
C TYR A 50 18.65 17.84 -9.56
N CYS A 51 19.80 17.50 -10.13
CA CYS A 51 21.07 18.14 -9.74
C CYS A 51 21.07 19.67 -9.83
N GLU A 52 20.28 20.25 -10.74
CA GLU A 52 20.17 21.70 -10.96
C GLU A 52 19.10 22.37 -10.06
N TRP A 53 18.20 21.63 -9.42
CA TRP A 53 17.07 22.17 -8.63
C TRP A 53 17.46 23.20 -7.56
N PRO A 54 18.60 23.07 -6.83
CA PRO A 54 18.95 24.03 -5.79
C PRO A 54 19.22 25.43 -6.34
N SER A 55 19.62 25.54 -7.60
CA SER A 55 19.87 26.82 -8.28
C SER A 55 18.59 27.46 -8.81
N SER A 56 17.48 26.73 -8.83
CA SER A 56 16.20 27.14 -9.41
C SER A 56 15.24 27.75 -8.39
N ILE A 57 15.61 27.80 -7.10
CA ILE A 57 14.76 28.34 -6.03
C ILE A 57 15.42 29.54 -5.32
N SER A 58 14.60 30.41 -4.75
CA SER A 58 15.08 31.54 -3.96
C SER A 58 15.64 31.07 -2.60
N ARG A 59 16.44 31.93 -1.95
CA ARG A 59 16.94 31.65 -0.59
C ARG A 59 15.82 31.45 0.44
N ASP A 60 14.74 32.22 0.32
CA ASP A 60 13.60 32.11 1.24
C ASP A 60 12.85 30.80 1.03
N GLN A 61 12.64 30.40 -0.23
CA GLN A 61 12.07 29.09 -0.58
C GLN A 61 12.93 27.94 -0.05
N ALA A 62 14.27 28.03 -0.20
CA ALA A 62 15.19 27.02 0.29
C ALA A 62 15.15 26.87 1.82
N ARG A 63 14.90 27.97 2.54
CA ARG A 63 14.80 27.98 4.00
C ARG A 63 13.50 27.35 4.51
N GLU A 64 12.39 27.55 3.80
CA GLU A 64 11.06 27.06 4.20
C GLU A 64 10.80 25.61 3.77
N LEU A 65 11.45 25.16 2.68
CA LEU A 65 11.21 23.86 2.06
C LEU A 65 11.32 22.67 3.03
N PRO A 66 12.35 22.56 3.90
CA PRO A 66 12.44 21.42 4.82
C PRO A 66 11.23 21.28 5.74
N SER A 67 10.79 22.37 6.37
CA SER A 67 9.65 22.35 7.29
C SER A 67 8.34 22.01 6.59
N ARG A 68 8.18 22.47 5.35
CA ARG A 68 6.98 22.15 4.57
C ARG A 68 6.95 20.68 4.12
N LEU A 69 8.09 20.14 3.69
CA LEU A 69 8.22 18.71 3.35
C LEU A 69 8.00 17.82 4.59
N GLU A 70 8.53 18.21 5.75
CA GLU A 70 8.30 17.50 7.02
C GLU A 70 6.82 17.51 7.40
N ALA A 71 6.16 18.67 7.35
CA ALA A 71 4.73 18.79 7.59
C ALA A 71 3.92 17.91 6.63
N ARG A 72 4.32 17.86 5.37
CA ARG A 72 3.69 17.02 4.35
C ARG A 72 3.84 15.54 4.64
N CYS A 73 5.04 15.08 4.99
CA CYS A 73 5.27 13.69 5.40
C CYS A 73 4.36 13.30 6.58
N LEU A 74 4.23 14.19 7.56
CA LEU A 74 3.38 13.96 8.74
C LEU A 74 1.89 13.90 8.39
N GLU A 75 1.41 14.75 7.47
CA GLU A 75 0.04 14.69 6.95
C GLU A 75 -0.23 13.35 6.26
N VAL A 76 0.68 12.91 5.40
CA VAL A 76 0.54 11.65 4.67
C VAL A 76 0.57 10.46 5.63
N VAL A 77 1.49 10.42 6.60
CA VAL A 77 1.53 9.38 7.64
C VAL A 77 0.19 9.28 8.38
N ARG A 78 -0.38 10.43 8.79
CA ARG A 78 -1.68 10.44 9.47
C ARG A 78 -2.82 9.95 8.58
N ALA A 79 -2.78 10.26 7.29
CA ALA A 79 -3.77 9.79 6.33
C ALA A 79 -3.67 8.27 6.11
N LEU A 80 -2.46 7.74 5.91
CA LEU A 80 -2.21 6.29 5.76
C LEU A 80 -2.74 5.47 6.96
N ASP A 81 -2.74 6.05 8.16
CA ASP A 81 -3.21 5.39 9.37
C ASP A 81 -4.73 5.37 9.52
N ARG A 82 -5.45 6.32 8.91
CA ARG A 82 -6.86 6.59 9.23
C ARG A 82 -7.80 6.44 8.04
N SER A 83 -7.26 6.52 6.83
CA SER A 83 -8.04 6.59 5.60
C SER A 83 -8.33 5.21 5.01
N GLN A 84 -9.26 5.22 4.05
CA GLN A 84 -9.74 4.08 3.27
C GLN A 84 -10.12 4.57 1.87
N GLY A 85 -10.18 3.67 0.88
CA GLY A 85 -10.58 3.98 -0.49
C GLY A 85 -9.72 5.09 -1.13
N ASP A 86 -10.39 6.09 -1.72
CA ASP A 86 -9.76 7.20 -2.46
C ASP A 86 -8.74 8.00 -1.63
N GLU A 87 -9.03 8.20 -0.34
CA GLU A 87 -8.12 8.93 0.55
C GLU A 87 -6.85 8.13 0.84
N LEU A 88 -6.99 6.82 1.08
CA LEU A 88 -5.85 5.92 1.30
C LEU A 88 -4.98 5.85 0.05
N PHE A 89 -5.63 5.69 -1.12
CA PHE A 89 -4.97 5.75 -2.41
C PHE A 89 -4.19 7.05 -2.62
N SER A 90 -4.85 8.20 -2.40
CA SER A 90 -4.22 9.52 -2.58
C SER A 90 -3.00 9.68 -1.67
N ALA A 91 -3.09 9.23 -0.42
CA ALA A 91 -1.99 9.24 0.53
C ALA A 91 -0.83 8.33 0.09
N LEU A 92 -1.11 7.17 -0.48
CA LEU A 92 -0.08 6.24 -0.99
C LEU A 92 0.63 6.76 -2.23
N VAL A 93 -0.12 7.36 -3.16
CA VAL A 93 0.44 8.01 -4.34
C VAL A 93 1.39 9.13 -3.93
N GLU A 94 1.03 9.89 -2.91
CA GLU A 94 1.89 10.91 -2.37
C GLU A 94 3.09 10.34 -1.60
N ALA A 95 2.88 9.29 -0.82
CA ALA A 95 3.96 8.59 -0.14
C ALA A 95 5.00 8.05 -1.13
N GLN A 96 4.56 7.54 -2.29
CA GLN A 96 5.41 7.09 -3.38
C GLN A 96 6.27 8.23 -3.93
N ASP A 97 5.67 9.40 -4.16
CA ASP A 97 6.37 10.57 -4.69
C ASP A 97 7.43 11.10 -3.69
N LEU A 98 7.11 11.13 -2.39
CA LEU A 98 8.04 11.53 -1.32
C LEU A 98 9.13 10.47 -1.05
N HIS A 99 8.81 9.18 -1.14
CA HIS A 99 9.78 8.09 -1.04
C HIS A 99 10.80 8.17 -2.18
N CYS A 100 10.33 8.38 -3.41
CA CYS A 100 11.19 8.60 -4.57
C CYS A 100 12.13 9.81 -4.35
N LEU A 101 11.61 10.92 -3.83
CA LEU A 101 12.43 12.09 -3.48
C LEU A 101 13.52 11.75 -2.46
N HIS A 102 13.18 11.01 -1.40
CA HIS A 102 14.14 10.61 -0.38
C HIS A 102 15.30 9.79 -0.95
N VAL A 103 15.00 8.78 -1.75
CA VAL A 103 16.00 7.87 -2.34
C VAL A 103 16.92 8.64 -3.29
N ILE A 104 16.37 9.51 -4.12
CA ILE A 104 17.15 10.34 -5.04
C ILE A 104 18.00 11.35 -4.27
N ASP A 105 17.46 12.03 -3.26
CA ASP A 105 18.25 12.98 -2.45
C ASP A 105 19.47 12.32 -1.82
N ARG A 106 19.31 11.10 -1.29
CA ARG A 106 20.41 10.33 -0.72
C ARG A 106 21.51 9.98 -1.71
N ARG A 107 21.16 9.80 -2.98
CA ARG A 107 22.13 9.52 -4.05
C ARG A 107 22.84 10.79 -4.53
N HIS A 108 22.20 11.95 -4.35
CA HIS A 108 22.63 13.23 -4.92
C HIS A 108 23.03 14.27 -3.86
N GLY A 109 23.63 13.82 -2.75
CA GLY A 109 24.37 14.69 -1.83
C GLY A 109 23.60 15.16 -0.59
N ASP A 110 22.49 14.51 -0.24
CA ASP A 110 21.77 14.70 1.03
C ASP A 110 21.35 16.16 1.29
N LEU A 111 20.88 16.87 0.25
CA LEU A 111 20.50 18.28 0.37
C LEU A 111 19.29 18.48 1.29
N LEU A 112 18.48 17.45 1.47
CA LEU A 112 17.31 17.42 2.35
C LEU A 112 17.56 16.61 3.63
N ALA A 113 18.82 16.45 4.07
CA ALA A 113 19.19 15.67 5.25
C ALA A 113 18.35 15.97 6.51
N LEU A 114 17.93 17.23 6.69
CA LEU A 114 17.08 17.64 7.82
C LEU A 114 15.69 16.98 7.81
N VAL A 115 15.18 16.59 6.64
CA VAL A 115 13.85 15.99 6.44
C VAL A 115 13.92 14.46 6.42
N HIS A 116 15.11 13.87 6.26
CA HIS A 116 15.28 12.41 6.13
C HIS A 116 14.58 11.60 7.23
N PRO A 117 14.61 11.97 8.52
CA PRO A 117 13.87 11.23 9.54
C PRO A 117 12.36 11.15 9.26
N ALA A 118 11.77 12.21 8.70
CA ALA A 118 10.35 12.23 8.34
C ALA A 118 10.08 11.35 7.10
N PHE A 119 11.00 11.34 6.12
CA PHE A 119 10.92 10.43 4.98
C PHE A 119 11.05 8.95 5.39
N GLU A 120 11.97 8.63 6.29
CA GLU A 120 12.16 7.27 6.80
C GLU A 120 10.92 6.78 7.57
N ALA A 121 10.32 7.66 8.40
CA ALA A 121 9.07 7.37 9.08
C ALA A 121 7.91 7.13 8.08
N LEU A 122 7.82 7.96 7.04
CA LEU A 122 6.82 7.82 5.98
C LEU A 122 6.99 6.49 5.23
N HIS A 123 8.22 6.14 4.81
CA HIS A 123 8.52 4.88 4.14
C HIS A 123 8.08 3.68 5.00
N HIS A 124 8.41 3.70 6.29
CA HIS A 124 8.04 2.65 7.23
C HIS A 124 6.51 2.49 7.36
N VAL A 125 5.78 3.59 7.46
CA VAL A 125 4.31 3.57 7.57
C VAL A 125 3.68 3.13 6.26
N ALA A 126 4.13 3.66 5.12
CA ALA A 126 3.61 3.33 3.80
C ALA A 126 3.86 1.87 3.42
N GLY A 127 5.03 1.31 3.77
CA GLY A 127 5.34 -0.11 3.58
C GLY A 127 4.44 -1.05 4.38
N ARG A 128 3.77 -0.54 5.41
CA ARG A 128 2.86 -1.28 6.30
C ARG A 128 1.39 -0.96 6.06
N ALA A 129 1.09 -0.11 5.08
CA ALA A 129 -0.28 0.23 4.73
C ALA A 129 -1.02 -1.02 4.27
N LEU A 130 -2.22 -1.19 4.79
CA LEU A 130 -3.13 -2.28 4.43
C LEU A 130 -4.18 -1.72 3.47
N LEU A 131 -4.17 -2.20 2.23
CA LEU A 131 -5.08 -1.73 1.18
C LEU A 131 -6.46 -2.36 1.34
N ASP A 132 -7.49 -1.56 1.09
CA ASP A 132 -8.80 -2.07 0.71
C ASP A 132 -8.90 -2.19 -0.82
N ASP A 133 -9.88 -2.94 -1.32
CA ASP A 133 -10.00 -3.24 -2.76
C ASP A 133 -10.02 -1.99 -3.64
N GLN A 134 -10.71 -0.95 -3.19
CA GLN A 134 -10.82 0.29 -3.96
C GLN A 134 -9.45 0.94 -4.06
N ALA A 135 -8.76 1.13 -2.93
CA ALA A 135 -7.40 1.66 -2.93
C ALA A 135 -6.47 0.78 -3.76
N ALA A 136 -6.60 -0.54 -3.65
CA ALA A 136 -5.72 -1.48 -4.33
C ALA A 136 -5.91 -1.48 -5.86
N PHE A 137 -7.16 -1.47 -6.34
CA PHE A 137 -7.49 -1.30 -7.75
C PHE A 137 -6.91 0.00 -8.32
N MET A 138 -7.07 1.11 -7.60
CA MET A 138 -6.56 2.41 -8.04
C MET A 138 -5.03 2.48 -8.02
N ILE A 139 -4.39 1.81 -7.06
CA ILE A 139 -2.92 1.70 -7.02
C ILE A 139 -2.40 0.88 -8.19
N GLU A 140 -3.04 -0.24 -8.54
CA GLU A 140 -2.66 -1.05 -9.71
C GLU A 140 -2.72 -0.21 -10.99
N GLU A 141 -3.87 0.44 -11.24
CA GLU A 141 -4.04 1.30 -12.40
C GLU A 141 -3.02 2.46 -12.41
N THR A 142 -2.76 3.06 -11.25
CA THR A 142 -1.82 4.18 -11.14
C THR A 142 -0.38 3.75 -11.31
N ALA A 143 0.01 2.59 -10.80
CA ALA A 143 1.36 2.05 -10.97
C ALA A 143 1.66 1.76 -12.43
N ASP A 144 0.69 1.19 -13.15
CA ASP A 144 0.75 0.97 -14.59
C ASP A 144 0.78 2.29 -15.37
N GLN A 145 -0.10 3.24 -15.05
CA GLN A 145 -0.12 4.55 -15.70
C GLN A 145 1.20 5.31 -15.49
N ARG A 146 1.78 5.23 -14.28
CA ARG A 146 3.06 5.88 -13.93
C ARG A 146 4.28 5.08 -14.38
N ARG A 147 4.10 3.87 -14.92
CA ARG A 147 5.17 2.96 -15.32
C ARG A 147 6.21 2.78 -14.22
N CYS A 148 5.73 2.49 -13.01
CA CYS A 148 6.59 2.20 -11.86
C CYS A 148 7.53 1.01 -12.13
N ASP A 149 7.13 0.09 -13.03
CA ASP A 149 7.95 -1.03 -13.53
C ASP A 149 9.24 -0.58 -14.25
N LEU A 150 9.28 0.65 -14.76
CA LEU A 150 10.42 1.20 -15.50
C LEU A 150 11.28 2.17 -14.66
N MET A 151 10.86 2.45 -13.42
CA MET A 151 11.65 3.24 -12.47
C MET A 151 12.74 2.38 -11.83
N ASP A 152 13.77 3.00 -11.29
CA ASP A 152 14.66 2.34 -10.34
C ASP A 152 13.85 1.73 -9.18
N SER A 153 14.06 0.44 -8.90
CA SER A 153 13.29 -0.33 -7.92
C SER A 153 13.37 0.27 -6.51
N ASP A 154 14.50 0.85 -6.13
CA ASP A 154 14.65 1.47 -4.80
C ASP A 154 13.72 2.68 -4.65
N CYS A 155 13.43 3.37 -5.76
CA CYS A 155 12.57 4.54 -5.79
C CYS A 155 11.07 4.20 -5.77
N VAL A 156 10.71 2.91 -5.80
CA VAL A 156 9.31 2.46 -5.84
C VAL A 156 8.92 1.79 -4.52
N LEU A 157 7.86 2.29 -3.91
CA LEU A 157 7.26 1.68 -2.75
C LEU A 157 6.70 0.31 -3.12
N PRO A 158 6.88 -0.70 -2.25
CA PRO A 158 6.44 -2.07 -2.51
C PRO A 158 4.96 -2.20 -2.84
N VAL A 159 4.13 -1.41 -2.15
CA VAL A 159 2.68 -1.37 -2.29
C VAL A 159 2.24 -0.92 -3.68
N MET A 160 3.06 -0.15 -4.40
CA MET A 160 2.78 0.30 -5.76
C MET A 160 2.96 -0.83 -6.77
N LEU A 161 3.93 -1.72 -6.57
CA LEU A 161 4.16 -2.84 -7.48
C LEU A 161 3.17 -3.99 -7.23
N HIS A 162 2.70 -4.15 -5.99
CA HIS A 162 1.92 -5.32 -5.57
C HIS A 162 0.74 -4.94 -4.66
N PRO A 163 -0.33 -4.34 -5.22
CA PRO A 163 -1.44 -3.81 -4.44
C PRO A 163 -2.40 -4.88 -3.88
N LEU A 164 -2.49 -6.07 -4.50
CA LEU A 164 -3.37 -7.16 -4.05
C LEU A 164 -2.61 -8.49 -4.08
N GLY A 165 -2.29 -9.01 -2.90
CA GLY A 165 -1.74 -10.36 -2.78
C GLY A 165 -2.83 -11.43 -2.91
N ALA A 166 -2.74 -12.25 -3.96
CA ALA A 166 -3.12 -13.68 -3.92
C ALA A 166 -2.50 -14.46 -5.11
N SER A 167 -2.54 -13.92 -6.35
CA SER A 167 -2.11 -14.68 -7.56
C SER A 167 -0.79 -14.21 -8.20
N ALA A 168 -0.33 -13.00 -7.90
CA ALA A 168 0.92 -12.43 -8.46
C ALA A 168 2.19 -12.94 -7.77
N LEU A 169 2.05 -13.58 -6.60
CA LEU A 169 3.14 -13.95 -5.70
C LEU A 169 3.88 -15.24 -6.05
N ALA A 170 3.25 -16.15 -6.79
CA ALA A 170 3.90 -17.39 -7.16
C ALA A 170 4.89 -17.24 -8.34
N ALA A 171 4.84 -16.12 -9.08
CA ALA A 171 5.45 -16.06 -10.41
C ALA A 171 6.74 -15.25 -10.54
N VAL A 172 7.08 -14.31 -9.63
CA VAL A 172 8.19 -13.35 -9.90
C VAL A 172 9.16 -13.08 -8.73
N ALA A 173 8.79 -13.27 -7.46
CA ALA A 173 9.64 -12.94 -6.30
C ALA A 173 10.68 -14.01 -5.89
N PHE A 174 10.98 -14.99 -6.76
CA PHE A 174 12.04 -15.98 -6.47
C PHE A 174 13.39 -15.60 -7.08
N GLU A 175 13.47 -14.53 -7.87
CA GLU A 175 14.70 -14.14 -8.56
C GLU A 175 14.86 -12.62 -8.56
N SER A 176 15.48 -12.06 -7.52
CA SER A 176 16.62 -11.10 -7.61
C SER A 176 16.58 -9.98 -6.56
N SER A 177 17.72 -9.80 -5.88
CA SER A 177 18.21 -8.55 -5.25
C SER A 177 17.81 -8.20 -3.79
N GLY A 178 18.40 -8.94 -2.84
CA GLY A 178 19.21 -8.31 -1.77
C GLY A 178 18.55 -7.64 -0.55
N ARG A 179 17.34 -7.11 -0.63
CA ARG A 179 16.41 -6.86 0.50
C ARG A 179 15.07 -6.39 -0.06
N GLU A 180 14.28 -7.39 -0.43
CA GLU A 180 12.93 -7.24 -0.96
C GLU A 180 11.93 -6.87 0.14
N PRO A 181 10.93 -6.03 -0.16
CA PRO A 181 9.79 -5.84 0.72
C PRO A 181 8.99 -7.13 0.88
N MET A 182 8.52 -7.39 2.10
CA MET A 182 7.84 -8.65 2.41
C MET A 182 6.45 -8.67 1.77
N PRO A 183 6.19 -9.59 0.83
CA PRO A 183 4.89 -9.71 0.21
C PRO A 183 3.82 -10.21 1.20
N VAL A 184 2.54 -10.01 0.85
CA VAL A 184 1.43 -10.55 1.65
C VAL A 184 1.36 -12.06 1.47
N VAL A 185 1.62 -12.83 2.50
CA VAL A 185 1.57 -14.30 2.44
C VAL A 185 0.13 -14.77 2.66
N GLU A 186 -0.43 -15.49 1.69
CA GLU A 186 -1.76 -16.10 1.82
C GLU A 186 -1.69 -17.30 2.78
N VAL A 187 -2.47 -17.23 3.86
CA VAL A 187 -2.53 -18.25 4.91
C VAL A 187 -3.66 -19.25 4.64
N THR A 188 -4.80 -18.75 4.15
CA THR A 188 -5.93 -19.54 3.70
C THR A 188 -6.56 -18.89 2.47
N PRO A 189 -7.05 -19.69 1.51
CA PRO A 189 -7.76 -19.17 0.35
C PRO A 189 -9.07 -18.46 0.73
N LEU A 190 -9.39 -17.43 -0.03
CA LEU A 190 -10.64 -16.69 0.14
C LEU A 190 -11.87 -17.61 -0.05
N PRO A 191 -12.80 -17.66 0.92
CA PRO A 191 -14.05 -18.39 0.76
C PRO A 191 -14.92 -17.70 -0.30
N VAL A 192 -15.38 -18.49 -1.28
CA VAL A 192 -16.26 -18.02 -2.35
C VAL A 192 -17.73 -18.17 -1.91
N PHE A 193 -18.45 -17.07 -1.83
CA PHE A 193 -19.86 -17.01 -1.41
C PHE A 193 -20.85 -16.88 -2.60
N GLU A 194 -20.42 -17.18 -3.84
CA GLU A 194 -21.28 -17.13 -5.04
C GLU A 194 -22.60 -17.89 -4.84
N ASP A 195 -23.70 -17.26 -5.26
CA ASP A 195 -25.09 -17.74 -5.13
C ASP A 195 -25.63 -17.92 -3.69
N GLU A 196 -24.91 -17.45 -2.66
CA GLU A 196 -25.33 -17.57 -1.25
C GLU A 196 -26.08 -16.33 -0.74
N LEU A 197 -27.30 -16.12 -1.22
CA LEU A 197 -28.26 -15.28 -0.50
C LEU A 197 -28.95 -16.13 0.57
N VAL A 198 -28.35 -16.23 1.74
CA VAL A 198 -29.02 -16.87 2.88
C VAL A 198 -28.91 -15.94 4.07
N PHE A 199 -29.96 -15.14 4.27
CA PHE A 199 -30.20 -14.37 5.46
C PHE A 199 -31.41 -14.93 6.18
N ASP A 200 -31.36 -14.97 7.50
CA ASP A 200 -32.52 -15.21 8.36
C ASP A 200 -32.85 -13.90 9.07
N GLY A 201 -33.85 -13.16 8.56
CA GLY A 201 -34.31 -11.91 9.18
C GLY A 201 -33.26 -10.80 9.31
N GLY A 202 -32.27 -10.74 8.41
CA GLY A 202 -31.20 -9.73 8.42
C GLY A 202 -29.93 -10.12 9.19
N ARG A 203 -29.82 -11.38 9.64
CA ARG A 203 -28.60 -11.96 10.24
C ARG A 203 -27.83 -12.82 9.22
N PRO A 204 -26.52 -13.06 9.43
CA PRO A 204 -25.78 -14.04 8.65
C PRO A 204 -26.41 -15.43 8.81
N SER A 205 -26.54 -16.20 7.72
CA SER A 205 -26.95 -17.60 7.86
C SER A 205 -25.89 -18.45 8.55
N GLN A 206 -26.34 -19.55 9.16
CA GLN A 206 -25.46 -20.59 9.68
C GLN A 206 -24.47 -21.13 8.65
N ARG A 207 -24.83 -21.11 7.35
CA ARG A 207 -23.95 -21.54 6.27
C ARG A 207 -22.84 -20.51 6.01
N MET A 208 -23.18 -19.23 5.98
CA MET A 208 -22.21 -18.14 5.87
C MET A 208 -21.24 -18.14 7.06
N ILE A 209 -21.75 -18.30 8.28
CA ILE A 209 -20.93 -18.40 9.50
C ILE A 209 -19.94 -19.57 9.41
N ARG A 210 -20.41 -20.76 8.99
CA ARG A 210 -19.56 -21.94 8.85
C ARG A 210 -18.47 -21.75 7.79
N ARG A 211 -18.82 -21.21 6.63
CA ARG A 211 -17.85 -20.93 5.54
C ARG A 211 -16.85 -19.86 5.93
N PHE A 212 -17.30 -18.79 6.59
CA PHE A 212 -16.39 -17.75 7.07
C PHE A 212 -15.38 -18.32 8.09
N ALA A 213 -15.79 -19.28 8.92
CA ALA A 213 -14.91 -19.94 9.86
C ALA A 213 -13.83 -20.84 9.21
N GLU A 214 -13.90 -21.10 7.90
CA GLU A 214 -12.82 -21.77 7.15
C GLU A 214 -11.56 -20.90 7.07
N ARG A 215 -11.68 -19.58 7.32
CA ARG A 215 -10.57 -18.62 7.48
C ARG A 215 -9.78 -18.86 8.76
N CYS A 216 -9.05 -19.97 8.75
CA CYS A 216 -8.13 -20.35 9.79
C CYS A 216 -6.85 -20.91 9.15
N GLY A 217 -5.74 -20.81 9.87
CA GLY A 217 -4.48 -21.33 9.39
C GLY A 217 -3.32 -21.01 10.32
N LEU A 218 -2.11 -21.17 9.81
CA LEU A 218 -0.87 -20.96 10.53
C LEU A 218 -0.08 -19.84 9.85
N ILE A 219 0.07 -18.71 10.54
CA ILE A 219 0.99 -17.66 10.16
C ILE A 219 2.40 -18.12 10.52
N ARG A 220 3.30 -18.17 9.54
CA ARG A 220 4.72 -18.44 9.72
C ARG A 220 5.53 -17.22 9.31
N CYS A 221 6.23 -16.66 10.28
CA CYS A 221 7.12 -15.52 10.06
C CYS A 221 8.47 -15.98 9.49
N GLN A 222 9.21 -15.06 8.87
CA GLN A 222 10.56 -15.33 8.35
C GLN A 222 11.58 -15.75 9.42
N ASP A 223 11.37 -15.31 10.67
CA ASP A 223 12.18 -15.70 11.82
C ASP A 223 11.86 -17.13 12.34
N GLY A 224 10.93 -17.83 11.69
CA GLY A 224 10.48 -19.16 12.06
C GLY A 224 9.46 -19.21 13.19
N SER A 225 9.05 -18.05 13.73
CA SER A 225 7.96 -18.00 14.71
C SER A 225 6.61 -18.23 14.05
N GLU A 226 5.70 -18.88 14.78
CA GLU A 226 4.41 -19.30 14.25
C GLU A 226 3.27 -18.87 15.17
N CYS A 227 2.11 -18.57 14.58
CA CYS A 227 0.86 -18.32 15.31
C CYS A 227 -0.31 -18.89 14.53
N SER A 228 -1.17 -19.65 15.21
CA SER A 228 -2.42 -20.06 14.61
C SER A 228 -3.40 -18.89 14.63
N VAL A 229 -4.14 -18.70 13.55
CA VAL A 229 -5.13 -17.63 13.43
C VAL A 229 -6.46 -18.21 12.99
N ARG A 230 -7.56 -17.64 13.48
CA ARG A 230 -8.93 -18.03 13.13
C ARG A 230 -9.82 -16.80 13.10
N ALA A 231 -10.61 -16.66 12.04
CA ALA A 231 -11.68 -15.67 11.96
C ALA A 231 -13.05 -16.30 12.22
N VAL A 232 -13.95 -15.54 12.84
CA VAL A 232 -15.32 -15.94 13.19
C VAL A 232 -16.26 -14.81 12.81
N LEU A 233 -17.36 -15.16 12.14
CA LEU A 233 -18.50 -14.27 11.90
C LEU A 233 -19.60 -14.61 12.90
N GLU A 234 -20.01 -13.63 13.70
CA GLU A 234 -21.05 -13.75 14.71
C GLU A 234 -22.44 -13.40 14.13
N GLU A 235 -23.50 -13.83 14.81
CA GLU A 235 -24.89 -13.62 14.37
C GLU A 235 -25.30 -12.14 14.31
N ASP A 236 -24.61 -11.26 15.03
CA ASP A 236 -24.85 -9.82 15.09
C ASP A 236 -24.02 -9.03 14.06
N TRP A 237 -23.39 -9.71 13.11
CA TRP A 237 -22.44 -9.15 12.14
C TRP A 237 -21.13 -8.62 12.75
N ARG A 238 -20.77 -9.04 13.98
CA ARG A 238 -19.39 -8.89 14.47
C ARG A 238 -18.49 -9.92 13.80
N ILE A 239 -17.30 -9.48 13.42
CA ILE A 239 -16.22 -10.34 12.97
C ILE A 239 -15.12 -10.27 14.00
N SER A 240 -14.64 -11.45 14.38
CA SER A 240 -13.68 -11.66 15.45
C SER A 240 -12.51 -12.47 14.90
N ILE A 241 -11.28 -12.00 15.09
CA ILE A 241 -10.04 -12.66 14.69
C ILE A 241 -9.25 -13.01 15.95
N GLU A 242 -9.03 -14.30 16.14
CA GLU A 242 -8.28 -14.86 17.27
C GLU A 242 -6.90 -15.32 16.82
N PHE A 243 -5.87 -14.89 17.54
CA PHE A 243 -4.47 -15.23 17.33
C PHE A 243 -3.97 -16.12 18.48
N ASN A 244 -3.90 -17.41 18.21
CA ASN A 244 -3.42 -18.42 19.13
C ASN A 244 -1.89 -18.56 19.01
N GLY A 245 -1.18 -17.69 19.72
CA GLY A 245 0.28 -17.67 19.79
C GLY A 245 0.77 -17.16 21.15
N PRO A 246 2.09 -17.21 21.41
CA PRO A 246 2.68 -16.62 22.61
C PRO A 246 2.37 -15.12 22.70
N GLU A 247 2.20 -14.57 23.90
CA GLU A 247 1.89 -13.14 24.09
C GLU A 247 2.88 -12.21 23.38
N ALA A 248 4.18 -12.56 23.40
CA ALA A 248 5.22 -11.83 22.68
C ALA A 248 5.01 -11.81 21.16
N TRP A 249 4.41 -12.88 20.60
CA TRP A 249 4.03 -12.93 19.20
C TRP A 249 2.81 -12.02 18.94
N CYS A 250 1.75 -12.12 19.74
CA CYS A 250 0.55 -11.30 19.57
C CYS A 250 0.84 -9.80 19.70
N ARG A 251 1.83 -9.41 20.52
CA ARG A 251 2.32 -8.02 20.62
C ARG A 251 2.96 -7.49 19.32
N ARG A 252 3.32 -8.37 18.38
CA ARG A 252 3.81 -7.97 17.06
C ARG A 252 2.69 -7.57 16.13
N ILE A 253 1.43 -7.92 16.40
CA ILE A 253 0.29 -7.54 15.55
C ILE A 253 0.12 -6.02 15.66
N ASP A 254 0.26 -5.35 14.53
CA ASP A 254 0.09 -3.90 14.45
C ASP A 254 -1.29 -3.52 13.97
N ARG A 255 -1.77 -4.17 12.89
CA ARG A 255 -3.04 -3.87 12.25
C ARG A 255 -3.70 -5.12 11.74
N VAL A 256 -5.04 -5.11 11.79
CA VAL A 256 -5.90 -6.11 11.16
C VAL A 256 -7.01 -5.37 10.40
N ARG A 257 -7.25 -5.73 9.14
CA ARG A 257 -8.32 -5.16 8.31
C ARG A 257 -9.11 -6.24 7.59
N LEU A 258 -10.41 -6.01 7.44
CA LEU A 258 -11.31 -6.77 6.57
C LEU A 258 -11.77 -5.83 5.45
N GLY A 259 -11.17 -5.94 4.27
CA GLY A 259 -11.37 -4.97 3.20
C GLY A 259 -11.18 -3.52 3.71
N SER A 260 -12.23 -2.70 3.62
CA SER A 260 -12.22 -1.31 4.12
C SER A 260 -12.37 -1.15 5.63
N ARG A 261 -12.67 -2.21 6.38
CA ARG A 261 -12.90 -2.14 7.84
C ARG A 261 -11.66 -2.47 8.63
N THR A 262 -11.17 -1.51 9.39
CA THR A 262 -10.17 -1.75 10.43
C THR A 262 -10.81 -2.50 11.60
N ALA A 263 -10.15 -3.57 12.04
CA ALA A 263 -10.44 -4.23 13.29
C ALA A 263 -9.66 -3.58 14.43
N VAL A 264 -10.26 -3.57 15.61
CA VAL A 264 -9.71 -2.97 16.82
C VAL A 264 -9.34 -4.12 17.77
N PRO A 265 -8.18 -4.05 18.46
CA PRO A 265 -7.86 -5.04 19.48
C PRO A 265 -8.90 -4.95 20.61
N ASP A 266 -9.26 -6.09 21.18
CA ASP A 266 -10.04 -6.11 22.41
C ASP A 266 -9.15 -5.62 23.57
N ASP A 267 -9.68 -4.70 24.39
CA ASP A 267 -8.91 -3.93 25.37
C ASP A 267 -8.20 -4.86 26.38
N ASP A 268 -8.81 -6.01 26.69
CA ASP A 268 -8.30 -6.99 27.63
C ASP A 268 -7.46 -8.11 26.97
N ARG A 269 -7.43 -8.18 25.62
CA ARG A 269 -6.91 -9.34 24.86
C ARG A 269 -6.28 -8.93 23.53
N ARG A 270 -4.96 -8.72 23.51
CA ARG A 270 -4.16 -8.43 22.29
C ARG A 270 -4.19 -9.55 21.24
N ASP A 271 -4.51 -10.76 21.68
CA ASP A 271 -4.75 -11.96 20.88
C ASP A 271 -6.11 -11.95 20.18
N PHE A 272 -6.97 -10.96 20.46
CA PHE A 272 -8.31 -10.86 19.89
C PHE A 272 -8.53 -9.50 19.24
N TRP A 273 -9.02 -9.51 17.99
CA TRP A 273 -9.32 -8.31 17.22
C TRP A 273 -10.72 -8.40 16.68
N SER A 274 -11.48 -7.32 16.71
CA SER A 274 -12.86 -7.35 16.23
C SER A 274 -13.25 -6.11 15.43
N THR A 275 -14.22 -6.30 14.54
CA THR A 275 -14.89 -5.22 13.82
C THR A 275 -16.38 -5.54 13.70
N SER A 276 -17.23 -4.52 13.67
CA SER A 276 -18.68 -4.71 13.53
C SER A 276 -19.15 -4.20 12.18
N LEU A 277 -19.89 -5.04 11.46
CA LEU A 277 -20.56 -4.65 10.22
C LEU A 277 -22.03 -4.28 10.47
N HIS A 278 -22.51 -4.32 11.72
CA HIS A 278 -23.93 -4.15 12.07
C HIS A 278 -24.54 -2.84 11.53
N ALA A 279 -23.77 -1.74 11.55
CA ALA A 279 -24.23 -0.43 11.11
C ALA A 279 -24.32 -0.27 9.58
N LEU A 280 -23.92 -1.28 8.81
CA LEU A 280 -23.94 -1.25 7.34
C LEU A 280 -25.23 -1.84 6.77
N GLY A 281 -25.58 -1.44 5.55
CA GLY A 281 -26.62 -2.12 4.77
C GLY A 281 -26.19 -3.53 4.35
N LEU A 282 -27.16 -4.43 4.15
CA LEU A 282 -26.94 -5.85 3.85
C LEU A 282 -25.96 -6.08 2.68
N ASP A 283 -26.05 -5.30 1.61
CA ASP A 283 -25.16 -5.42 0.45
C ASP A 283 -23.70 -5.10 0.78
N ALA A 284 -23.46 -4.13 1.68
CA ALA A 284 -22.12 -3.80 2.13
C ALA A 284 -21.58 -4.84 3.12
N GLN A 285 -22.46 -5.38 3.96
CA GLN A 285 -22.12 -6.47 4.89
C GLN A 285 -21.68 -7.72 4.12
N THR A 286 -22.46 -8.18 3.15
CA THR A 286 -22.14 -9.38 2.36
C THR A 286 -20.88 -9.22 1.54
N ARG A 287 -20.71 -8.05 0.90
CA ARG A 287 -19.49 -7.75 0.16
C ARG A 287 -18.27 -7.86 1.06
N LEU A 288 -18.30 -7.24 2.25
CA LEU A 288 -17.18 -7.24 3.19
C LEU A 288 -16.89 -8.62 3.79
N VAL A 289 -17.91 -9.45 4.03
CA VAL A 289 -17.70 -10.85 4.46
C VAL A 289 -16.91 -11.63 3.41
N GLY A 290 -17.10 -11.33 2.12
CA GLY A 290 -16.33 -11.92 1.02
C GLY A 290 -14.85 -11.48 0.94
N GLN A 291 -14.45 -10.42 1.66
CA GLN A 291 -13.12 -9.80 1.49
C GLN A 291 -12.02 -10.46 2.30
N PRO A 292 -10.75 -10.37 1.86
CA PRO A 292 -9.61 -10.85 2.64
C PRO A 292 -9.51 -10.14 3.98
N ILE A 293 -9.05 -10.90 4.96
CA ILE A 293 -8.58 -10.33 6.23
C ILE A 293 -7.07 -10.21 6.13
N VAL A 294 -6.58 -8.97 6.12
CA VAL A 294 -5.15 -8.68 6.07
C VAL A 294 -4.63 -8.36 7.47
N VAL A 295 -3.54 -9.02 7.85
CA VAL A 295 -2.83 -8.85 9.11
C VAL A 295 -1.45 -8.28 8.83
N ALA A 296 -1.09 -7.18 9.47
CA ALA A 296 0.26 -6.61 9.42
C ALA A 296 0.94 -6.74 10.78
N LEU A 297 2.20 -7.16 10.75
CA LEU A 297 3.08 -7.20 11.91
C LEU A 297 3.97 -5.96 11.98
N THR A 298 4.50 -5.70 13.18
CA THR A 298 5.39 -4.57 13.51
C THR A 298 6.70 -4.56 12.73
N ASN A 299 7.13 -5.72 12.24
CA ASN A 299 8.33 -5.88 11.41
C ASN A 299 8.05 -5.77 9.90
N GLY A 300 6.81 -5.48 9.50
CA GLY A 300 6.42 -5.31 8.10
C GLY A 300 5.92 -6.57 7.39
N GLU A 301 5.95 -7.73 8.05
CA GLU A 301 5.32 -8.95 7.51
C GLU A 301 3.81 -8.79 7.39
N ARG A 302 3.25 -9.28 6.29
CA ARG A 302 1.81 -9.18 5.98
C ARG A 302 1.26 -10.55 5.62
N PHE A 303 0.05 -10.83 6.09
CA PHE A 303 -0.63 -12.11 5.88
C PHE A 303 -2.07 -11.87 5.46
N SER A 304 -2.61 -12.73 4.60
CA SER A 304 -4.03 -12.71 4.19
C SER A 304 -4.74 -14.01 4.58
N LEU A 305 -5.98 -13.88 5.04
CA LEU A 305 -6.91 -14.97 5.38
C LEU A 305 -8.22 -14.83 4.60
#